data_AF-A0AAD4EB14-F1
#
_entry.id   AF-A0AAD4EB14-F1
#
_cell.length_a   1.000
_cell.length_b   1.000
_cell.length_c   1.000
_cell.angle_alpha   90.00
_cell.angle_beta   90.00
_cell.angle_gamma   90.00
#
_symmetry.space_group_name_H-M   'P 1'
#
loop_
_entity.id
_entity.type
_entity.pdbx_description
1 polymer ?
#
loop_
_entity_poly.entity_id
_entity_poly.type
_entity_poly.pdbx_seq_one_letter_code
_entity_poly.pdbx_strand_id
1 'polypeptide(L)' 'MTAFPAGIQVAWNCALMCACGLALGQEFKGKAVNTALGPMMNMGRVPQGGRNWEGFSADPFLTGESAY' A
#
# COMPACT_ATOMS: atom_id res chain seq x y z
N MET A 1 -4.41 -10.60 12.69
CA MET A 1 -4.31 -9.74 11.50
C MET A 1 -2.86 -9.40 11.36
N THR A 2 -2.22 -9.76 10.26
CA THR A 2 -0.79 -9.48 10.06
C THR A 2 -0.60 -7.99 9.81
N ALA A 3 0.33 -7.37 10.54
CA ALA A 3 0.72 -5.99 10.32
C ALA A 3 1.85 -5.98 9.29
N PHE A 4 1.51 -5.61 8.05
CA PHE A 4 2.49 -5.46 6.98
C PHE A 4 3.28 -4.15 7.15
N PRO A 5 4.51 -4.08 6.63
CA PRO A 5 5.28 -2.84 6.59
C PRO A 5 4.52 -1.73 5.85
N ALA A 6 4.80 -0.48 6.22
CA ALA A 6 4.18 0.69 5.60
C ALA A 6 4.47 0.76 4.09
N GLY A 7 3.55 1.33 3.30
CA GLY A 7 3.67 1.37 1.82
C GLY A 7 5.00 1.93 1.32
N ILE A 8 5.51 2.96 1.98
CA ILE A 8 6.80 3.59 1.67
C ILE A 8 8.01 2.65 1.83
N GLN A 9 7.93 1.62 2.68
CA GLN A 9 9.01 0.66 2.93
C GLN A 9 9.07 -0.47 1.90
N VAL A 10 7.97 -0.70 1.18
CA VAL A 10 7.87 -1.75 0.14
C VAL A 10 8.05 -1.17 -1.27
N ALA A 11 8.17 0.17 -1.37
CA ALA A 11 8.39 0.88 -2.62
C ALA A 11 9.59 0.31 -3.38
N TRP A 12 9.51 0.31 -4.72
CA TRP A 12 10.51 -0.20 -5.67
C TRP A 12 10.60 -1.73 -5.86
N ASN A 13 9.76 -2.52 -5.20
CA ASN A 13 9.66 -3.96 -5.48
C ASN A 13 8.21 -4.40 -5.74
N CYS A 14 7.80 -4.39 -7.00
CA CYS A 14 6.44 -4.74 -7.43
C CYS A 14 6.05 -6.17 -7.08
N ALA A 15 6.98 -7.12 -7.15
CA ALA A 15 6.71 -8.50 -6.76
C ALA A 15 6.37 -8.61 -5.26
N LEU A 16 7.10 -7.88 -4.41
CA LEU A 16 6.85 -7.85 -2.96
C LEU A 16 5.52 -7.15 -2.63
N MET A 17 5.17 -6.08 -3.35
CA MET A 17 3.88 -5.38 -3.20
C MET A 17 2.69 -6.28 -3.58
N CYS A 18 2.78 -6.98 -4.71
CA CYS A 18 1.76 -7.95 -5.12
C CYS A 18 1.60 -9.10 -4.12
N ALA A 19 2.71 -9.63 -3.57
CA ALA A 19 2.66 -10.68 -2.55
C ALA A 19 1.98 -10.18 -1.26
N CYS A 20 2.25 -8.94 -0.87
CA CYS A 20 1.62 -8.26 0.27
C CYS A 20 0.11 -8.11 0.05
N GLY A 21 -0.31 -7.63 -1.12
CA GLY A 21 -1.72 -7.49 -1.50
C GLY A 21 -2.48 -8.82 -1.52
N LEU A 22 -1.85 -9.89 -2.03
CA LEU A 22 -2.41 -11.24 -2.01
C LEU A 22 -2.67 -11.72 -0.58
N ALA A 23 -1.69 -11.56 0.31
CA ALA A 23 -1.80 -11.98 1.70
C ALA A 23 -2.89 -11.17 2.45
N LEU A 24 -2.98 -9.86 2.20
CA LEU A 24 -4.06 -9.01 2.70
C LEU A 24 -5.44 -9.49 2.22
N GLY A 25 -5.58 -9.76 0.92
CA GLY A 25 -6.83 -10.27 0.34
C GLY A 25 -7.27 -11.60 0.93
N GLN A 26 -6.33 -12.52 1.19
CA GLN A 26 -6.62 -13.79 1.87
C GLN A 26 -7.10 -13.59 3.30
N GLU A 27 -6.46 -12.67 4.06
CA GLU A 27 -6.91 -12.34 5.41
C GLU A 27 -8.29 -11.68 5.46
N PHE A 28 -8.59 -10.80 4.51
CA PHE A 28 -9.90 -10.13 4.43
C PHE A 28 -11.00 -11.12 4.06
N LYS A 29 -10.74 -11.99 3.08
CA LYS A 29 -11.65 -13.07 2.70
C LYS A 29 -11.93 -14.00 3.88
N GLY A 30 -10.91 -14.36 4.66
CA GLY A 30 -11.06 -15.19 5.86
C GLY A 30 -11.90 -14.54 6.97
N LYS A 31 -12.03 -13.21 6.97
CA LYS A 31 -12.82 -12.44 7.94
C LYS A 31 -14.18 -11.98 7.38
N ALA A 32 -14.60 -12.50 6.22
CA ALA A 32 -15.80 -12.08 5.51
C ALA A 32 -15.84 -10.57 5.17
N VAL A 33 -14.67 -9.95 4.98
CA VAL A 33 -14.55 -8.56 4.51
C VAL A 33 -14.45 -8.58 2.98
N ASN A 34 -15.39 -7.89 2.33
CA ASN A 34 -15.48 -7.86 0.86
C ASN A 34 -14.62 -6.76 0.22
N THR A 35 -14.34 -5.68 0.95
CA THR A 35 -13.65 -4.49 0.42
C THR A 35 -12.59 -4.01 1.39
N ALA A 36 -11.37 -3.81 0.89
CA ALA A 36 -10.31 -3.13 1.62
C ALA A 36 -10.32 -1.63 1.27
N LEU A 37 -10.28 -0.75 2.27
CA LEU A 37 -10.15 0.70 2.07
C LEU A 37 -8.67 1.05 1.88
N GLY A 38 -8.15 0.74 0.70
CA GLY A 38 -6.77 1.02 0.28
C GLY A 38 -6.56 0.58 -1.18
N PRO A 39 -5.35 0.74 -1.74
CA PRO A 39 -4.17 1.37 -1.14
C PRO A 39 -4.23 2.91 -1.14
N MET A 40 -3.48 3.56 -0.25
CA MET A 40 -3.35 5.02 -0.26
C MET A 40 -2.45 5.44 -1.42
N MET A 41 -3.02 6.12 -2.41
CA MET A 41 -2.32 6.58 -3.63
C MET A 41 -2.08 8.09 -3.65
N ASN A 42 -2.14 8.76 -2.50
CA ASN A 42 -1.86 10.19 -2.45
C ASN A 42 -0.36 10.43 -2.66
N MET A 43 -0.05 11.45 -3.46
CA MET A 43 1.33 11.90 -3.63
C MET A 43 1.87 12.47 -2.32
N GLY A 44 3.07 12.05 -1.92
CA GLY A 44 3.83 12.62 -0.80
C GLY A 44 4.33 14.05 -1.08
N ARG A 45 3.43 14.98 -1.43
CA ARG A 45 3.76 16.34 -1.87
C ARG A 45 4.29 17.24 -0.76
N VAL A 46 3.66 17.15 0.42
CA VAL A 46 3.97 18.02 1.56
C VAL A 46 4.66 17.16 2.61
N PRO A 47 5.95 17.35 2.92
CA PRO A 47 6.70 16.45 3.81
C PRO A 47 6.15 16.39 5.24
N GLN A 48 5.47 17.45 5.71
CA GLN A 48 4.76 17.48 7.00
C GLN A 48 3.41 16.72 6.99
N GLY A 49 3.02 16.12 5.86
CA GLY A 49 1.79 15.34 5.74
C GLY A 49 1.83 14.09 6.62
N GLY A 50 1.01 14.07 7.67
CA GLY A 50 0.99 12.97 8.66
C GLY A 50 0.54 11.61 8.12
N ARG A 51 0.02 11.53 6.89
CA ARG A 51 -0.37 10.28 6.22
C ARG A 51 0.57 9.88 5.07
N ASN A 52 1.66 10.62 4.85
CA ASN A 52 2.61 10.30 3.78
C ASN A 52 3.27 8.93 3.95
N TRP A 53 3.37 8.44 5.19
CA TRP A 53 3.93 7.13 5.50
C TRP A 53 3.07 5.97 4.98
N GLU A 54 1.76 6.19 4.79
CA GLU A 54 0.85 5.20 4.19
C GLU A 54 0.99 5.14 2.66
N GLY A 55 1.42 6.24 2.03
CA GLY A 55 1.67 6.31 0.60
C GLY A 55 3.00 5.69 0.21
N PHE A 56 3.28 5.69 -1.10
CA PHE A 56 4.45 5.01 -1.66
C PHE A 56 5.56 5.97 -2.05
N SER A 57 5.22 7.08 -2.71
CA SER A 57 6.21 8.03 -3.22
C SER A 57 5.63 9.43 -3.44
N ALA A 58 6.52 10.38 -3.72
CA ALA A 58 6.18 11.66 -4.33
C ALA A 58 6.09 11.57 -5.87
N ASP A 59 6.62 10.49 -6.45
CA ASP A 59 6.63 10.25 -7.90
C ASP A 59 5.34 9.54 -8.37
N PRO A 60 4.66 10.05 -9.42
CA PRO A 60 3.40 9.48 -9.90
C PRO A 60 3.57 8.13 -10.60
N PHE A 61 4.70 7.86 -11.25
CA PHE A 61 4.95 6.57 -11.90
C PHE A 61 5.11 5.48 -10.85
N LEU A 62 5.97 5.71 -9.86
CA LEU A 62 6.19 4.76 -8.77
C LEU A 62 4.91 4.54 -7.95
N THR A 63 4.15 5.60 -7.67
CA THR A 63 2.87 5.50 -6.94
C THR A 63 1.84 4.69 -7.72
N GLY A 64 1.78 4.84 -9.05
CA GLY A 64 0.92 4.05 -9.91
C GLY A 64 1.36 2.59 -10.02
N GLU A 65 2.65 2.32 -10.14
CA GLU A 65 3.20 0.96 -10.22
C GLU A 65 3.02 0.19 -8.89
N SER A 66 3.04 0.92 -7.76
CA SER A 66 2.84 0.35 -6.43
C SER A 66 1.38 0.08 -6.05
N ALA A 67 0.42 0.52 -6.87
CA ALA A 67 -1.00 0.27 -6.63
C ALA A 67 -1.36 -1.17 -7.05
N TYR A 68 -1.42 -2.07 -6.08
CA TYR A 68 -1.86 -3.47 -6.25
C TYR A 68 -3.36 -3.65 -6.01
#